data_AF-A0A818LK66-F1
#
_entry.id   AF-A0A818LK66-F1
#
_cell.length_a   1.000
_cell.length_b   1.000
_cell.length_c   1.000
_cell.angle_alpha   90.00
_cell.angle_beta   90.00
_cell.angle_gamma   90.00
#
_symmetry.space_group_name_H-M   'P 1'
#
loop_
_entity.id
_entity.type
_entity.pdbx_description
1 polymer ?
#
loop_
_entity_poly.entity_id
_entity_poly.type
_entity_poly.pdbx_seq_one_letter_code
_entity_poly.pdbx_strand_id
1 'polypeptide(L)'
;TFCISALVGKGKEEIIHIQNATLAGGVAVGTVADKNIGLFGAMLIGSIAGTVSTLGYKYLLEFLKKIRIHDTCGVHNLHGMPGVIAGLSGIVVASMPWRSFYHENLTSKCLSGGLHRSAAVQAGYQCAGLILTLAMAIVGGLLTGIFLRLPIFATPDNDSYFDDSLNWHVPRDFVAEDSALGSLIKNLLPNQMQLEENPQQTNNPNTIEVIQEKTPRQSIITVSRHSIESSSLHLSQSKPDQSNATSPVLFTQRL
;
A
#
# COMPACT_ATOMS: atom_id res chain seq x y z
N THR A 1 -10.06 -4.95 -8.91
CA THR A 1 -9.72 -4.35 -7.60
C THR A 1 -10.77 -3.38 -7.11
N PHE A 2 -10.97 -2.20 -7.73
CA PHE A 2 -11.96 -1.21 -7.28
C PHE A 2 -13.35 -1.77 -7.01
N CYS A 3 -13.96 -2.46 -7.98
CA CYS A 3 -15.29 -3.06 -7.81
C CYS A 3 -15.36 -4.05 -6.64
N ILE A 4 -14.33 -4.90 -6.50
CA ILE A 4 -14.26 -5.89 -5.41
C ILE A 4 -14.05 -5.19 -4.06
N SER A 5 -13.22 -4.14 -4.01
CA SER A 5 -12.99 -3.32 -2.82
C SER A 5 -14.30 -2.69 -2.35
N ALA A 6 -15.05 -2.04 -3.24
CA ALA A 6 -16.35 -1.45 -2.93
C ALA A 6 -17.38 -2.50 -2.49
N LEU A 7 -17.47 -3.64 -3.17
CA LEU A 7 -18.40 -4.72 -2.81
C LEU A 7 -18.14 -5.23 -1.39
N VAL A 8 -16.88 -5.49 -1.08
CA VAL A 8 -16.46 -6.04 0.21
C VAL A 8 -16.44 -4.96 1.31
N GLY A 9 -16.31 -3.69 0.93
CA GLY A 9 -16.37 -2.51 1.80
C GLY A 9 -17.77 -1.89 1.93
N LYS A 10 -18.84 -2.58 1.49
CA LYS A 10 -20.24 -2.11 1.54
C LYS A 10 -20.44 -0.72 0.91
N GLY A 11 -19.79 -0.50 -0.23
CA GLY A 11 -19.85 0.75 -0.99
C GLY A 11 -18.71 1.73 -0.74
N LYS A 12 -17.75 1.41 0.15
CA LYS A 12 -16.53 2.20 0.35
C LYS A 12 -15.30 1.43 -0.12
N GLU A 13 -14.41 2.05 -0.89
CA GLU A 13 -13.12 1.44 -1.20
C GLU A 13 -12.10 1.66 -0.07
N GLU A 14 -11.34 0.62 0.24
CA GLU A 14 -10.17 0.74 1.11
C GLU A 14 -8.93 1.11 0.29
N ILE A 15 -8.24 2.17 0.69
CA ILE A 15 -7.08 2.70 -0.05
C ILE A 15 -5.94 1.68 -0.19
N ILE A 16 -5.77 0.81 0.81
CA ILE A 16 -4.76 -0.26 0.80
C ILE A 16 -4.99 -1.23 -0.36
N HIS A 17 -6.25 -1.53 -0.69
CA HIS A 17 -6.59 -2.34 -1.86
C HIS A 17 -6.20 -1.63 -3.15
N ILE A 18 -6.45 -0.32 -3.24
CA ILE A 18 -6.19 0.46 -4.44
C ILE A 18 -4.69 0.64 -4.68
N GLN A 19 -3.92 0.91 -3.64
CA GLN A 19 -2.47 1.10 -3.75
C GLN A 19 -1.73 -0.19 -4.11
N ASN A 20 -2.19 -1.33 -3.58
CA ASN A 20 -1.47 -2.59 -3.73
C ASN A 20 -2.14 -3.55 -4.71
N ALA A 21 -3.40 -3.96 -4.48
CA ALA A 21 -4.04 -5.00 -5.27
C ALA A 21 -4.30 -4.61 -6.74
N THR A 22 -4.14 -3.35 -7.12
CA THR A 22 -4.13 -2.94 -8.54
C THR A 22 -2.87 -3.40 -9.28
N LEU A 23 -1.75 -3.53 -8.58
CA LEU A 23 -0.46 -3.98 -9.11
C LEU A 23 -0.40 -5.51 -9.33
N ALA A 24 -1.28 -6.26 -8.66
CA ALA A 24 -1.32 -7.73 -8.72
C ALA A 24 -1.49 -8.28 -10.14
N GLY A 25 -2.17 -7.54 -11.03
CA GLY A 25 -2.30 -7.93 -12.43
C GLY A 25 -0.96 -7.98 -13.16
N GLY A 26 -0.07 -7.02 -12.90
CA GLY A 26 1.29 -6.99 -13.47
C GLY A 26 2.15 -8.16 -12.97
N VAL A 27 2.05 -8.48 -11.67
CA VAL A 27 2.73 -9.66 -11.10
C VAL A 27 2.24 -10.94 -11.78
N ALA A 28 0.93 -11.10 -11.95
CA ALA A 28 0.32 -12.31 -12.47
C ALA A 28 0.60 -12.58 -13.96
N VAL A 29 0.81 -11.54 -14.77
CA VAL A 29 1.17 -11.72 -16.19
C VAL A 29 2.67 -11.92 -16.41
N GLY A 30 3.52 -11.72 -15.40
CA GLY A 30 4.98 -11.67 -15.56
C GLY A 30 5.59 -12.87 -16.29
N THR A 31 5.17 -14.10 -15.97
CA THR A 31 5.69 -15.34 -16.58
C THR A 31 5.27 -15.53 -18.04
N VAL A 32 4.21 -14.85 -18.48
CA VAL A 32 3.60 -15.04 -19.81
C VAL A 32 3.56 -13.76 -20.64
N ALA A 33 4.17 -12.67 -20.15
CA ALA A 33 4.14 -11.36 -20.81
C ALA A 33 4.86 -11.35 -22.17
N ASP A 34 5.87 -12.21 -22.34
CA ASP A 34 6.59 -12.41 -23.61
C ASP A 34 5.88 -13.39 -24.55
N LYS A 35 4.81 -14.05 -24.07
CA LYS A 35 3.99 -14.99 -24.85
C LYS A 35 2.79 -14.25 -25.40
N ASN A 36 2.36 -14.62 -26.61
CA ASN A 36 1.28 -13.91 -27.29
C ASN A 36 -0.12 -14.35 -26.80
N ILE A 37 -0.35 -14.35 -25.48
CA ILE A 37 -1.61 -14.76 -24.82
C ILE A 37 -2.86 -13.97 -25.24
N GLY A 38 -2.71 -12.96 -26.11
CA GLY A 38 -3.77 -12.07 -26.56
C GLY A 38 -4.26 -11.12 -25.47
N LEU A 39 -4.97 -10.06 -25.89
CA LEU A 39 -5.50 -9.08 -24.95
C LEU A 39 -6.51 -9.71 -23.99
N PHE A 40 -7.35 -10.63 -24.48
CA PHE A 40 -8.34 -11.32 -23.66
C PHE A 40 -7.68 -12.17 -22.57
N GLY A 41 -6.63 -12.92 -22.89
CA GLY A 41 -5.88 -13.72 -21.91
C GLY A 41 -5.23 -12.85 -20.83
N ALA A 42 -4.57 -11.75 -21.24
CA ALA A 42 -3.97 -10.81 -20.31
C ALA A 42 -5.01 -10.16 -19.37
N MET A 43 -6.14 -9.70 -19.92
CA MET A 43 -7.25 -9.11 -19.15
C MET A 43 -7.84 -10.11 -18.16
N LEU A 44 -8.00 -11.38 -18.55
CA LEU A 44 -8.54 -12.43 -17.68
C LEU A 44 -7.60 -12.72 -16.50
N ILE A 45 -6.31 -12.95 -16.77
CA ILE A 45 -5.30 -13.21 -15.73
C ILE A 45 -5.23 -12.02 -14.76
N GLY A 46 -5.16 -10.79 -15.28
CA GLY A 46 -5.11 -9.58 -14.47
C GLY A 46 -6.35 -9.39 -13.60
N SER A 47 -7.55 -9.66 -14.14
CA SER A 47 -8.81 -9.54 -13.40
C SER A 47 -8.94 -10.57 -12.27
N ILE A 48 -8.53 -11.81 -12.53
CA ILE A 48 -8.49 -12.88 -11.52
C ILE A 48 -7.49 -12.51 -10.42
N ALA A 49 -6.27 -12.13 -10.78
CA ALA A 49 -5.22 -11.78 -9.82
C ALA A 49 -5.59 -10.57 -8.95
N GLY A 50 -6.14 -9.51 -9.55
CA GLY A 50 -6.62 -8.35 -8.81
C GLY A 50 -7.76 -8.69 -7.84
N THR A 51 -8.65 -9.60 -8.22
CA THR A 51 -9.74 -10.09 -7.34
C THR A 51 -9.19 -10.90 -6.18
N VAL A 52 -8.33 -11.89 -6.44
CA VAL A 52 -7.68 -12.71 -5.41
C VAL A 52 -6.88 -11.84 -4.45
N SER A 53 -6.09 -10.89 -4.97
CA SER A 53 -5.30 -9.96 -4.14
C SER A 53 -6.19 -9.10 -3.25
N THR A 54 -7.28 -8.52 -3.79
CA THR A 54 -8.22 -7.68 -3.01
C THR A 54 -8.90 -8.48 -1.88
N LEU A 55 -9.35 -9.70 -2.17
CA LEU A 55 -9.94 -10.59 -1.15
C LEU A 55 -8.90 -11.02 -0.11
N GLY A 56 -7.65 -11.22 -0.53
CA GLY A 56 -6.52 -11.52 0.34
C GLY A 56 -6.28 -10.42 1.37
N TYR A 57 -6.23 -9.16 0.93
CA TYR A 57 -6.07 -8.02 1.84
C TYR A 57 -7.18 -7.95 2.90
N LYS A 58 -8.43 -8.21 2.51
CA LYS A 58 -9.57 -8.21 3.44
C LYS A 58 -9.56 -9.38 4.43
N TYR A 59 -9.41 -10.59 3.92
CA TYR A 59 -9.72 -11.81 4.69
C TYR A 59 -8.48 -12.59 5.08
N LEU A 60 -7.52 -12.73 4.16
CA LEU A 60 -6.32 -13.53 4.40
C LEU A 60 -5.39 -12.83 5.39
N LEU A 61 -5.25 -11.51 5.32
CA LEU A 61 -4.41 -10.76 6.25
C LEU A 61 -4.89 -10.93 7.71
N GLU A 62 -6.21 -10.85 7.93
CA GLU A 62 -6.82 -11.09 9.24
C GLU A 62 -6.68 -12.54 9.70
N PHE A 63 -6.74 -13.50 8.78
CA PHE A 63 -6.47 -14.90 9.09
C PHE A 63 -5.00 -15.15 9.48
N LEU A 64 -4.05 -14.59 8.73
CA LEU A 64 -2.62 -14.73 9.00
C LEU A 64 -2.24 -14.16 10.37
N LYS A 65 -2.82 -13.00 10.75
CA LYS A 65 -2.66 -12.43 12.10
C LYS A 65 -3.08 -13.40 13.20
N LYS A 66 -4.18 -14.14 13.03
CA LYS A 66 -4.66 -15.12 14.02
C LYS A 66 -3.69 -16.29 14.24
N ILE A 67 -2.92 -16.65 13.22
CA ILE A 67 -1.87 -17.69 13.31
C ILE A 67 -0.47 -17.11 13.59
N ARG A 68 -0.39 -15.83 14.02
CA ARG A 68 0.86 -15.11 14.34
C ARG A 68 1.83 -14.97 13.17
N ILE A 69 1.31 -14.92 11.94
CA ILE A 69 2.07 -14.55 10.75
C ILE A 69 1.75 -13.10 10.45
N HIS A 70 2.70 -12.21 10.75
CA HIS A 70 2.56 -10.78 10.51
C HIS A 70 3.11 -10.44 9.12
N ASP A 71 2.22 -10.05 8.22
CA ASP A 71 2.56 -9.53 6.89
C ASP A 71 2.19 -8.05 6.84
N THR A 72 3.14 -7.17 7.17
CA THR A 72 2.91 -5.74 7.35
C THR A 72 2.35 -5.06 6.10
N CYS A 73 2.91 -5.36 4.92
CA CYS A 73 2.52 -4.74 3.66
C CYS A 73 1.52 -5.59 2.85
N GLY A 74 1.17 -6.78 3.34
CA GLY A 74 0.39 -7.76 2.58
C GLY A 74 1.13 -8.27 1.35
N VAL A 75 2.46 -8.45 1.43
CA VAL A 75 3.26 -8.91 0.28
C VAL A 75 2.82 -10.29 -0.21
N HIS A 76 2.22 -11.12 0.65
CA HIS A 76 1.63 -12.38 0.23
C HIS A 76 0.42 -12.16 -0.70
N ASN A 77 -0.38 -11.12 -0.45
CA ASN A 77 -1.56 -10.79 -1.26
C ASN A 77 -1.18 -10.14 -2.59
N LEU A 78 -0.11 -9.36 -2.63
CA LEU A 78 0.34 -8.68 -3.86
C LEU A 78 1.32 -9.53 -4.68
N HIS A 79 2.31 -10.16 -4.05
CA HIS A 79 3.38 -10.90 -4.75
C HIS A 79 3.20 -12.41 -4.64
N GLY A 80 2.86 -12.93 -3.46
CA GLY A 80 2.77 -14.38 -3.21
C GLY A 80 1.71 -15.06 -4.07
N MET A 81 0.43 -14.79 -3.80
CA MET A 81 -0.67 -15.42 -4.55
C MET A 81 -0.67 -15.06 -6.04
N PRO A 82 -0.51 -13.76 -6.43
CA PRO A 82 -0.42 -13.42 -7.85
C PRO A 82 0.80 -14.05 -8.55
N GLY A 83 1.92 -14.23 -7.86
CA GLY A 83 3.09 -14.93 -8.39
C GLY A 83 2.84 -16.43 -8.64
N VAL A 84 2.08 -17.09 -7.77
CA VAL A 84 1.61 -18.47 -8.02
C VAL A 84 0.67 -18.51 -9.23
N ILE A 85 -0.24 -17.54 -9.36
CA ILE A 85 -1.10 -17.40 -10.56
C ILE A 85 -0.25 -17.22 -11.82
N ALA A 86 0.84 -16.46 -11.76
CA ALA A 86 1.77 -16.30 -12.87
C ALA A 86 2.43 -17.62 -13.27
N GLY A 87 2.94 -18.38 -12.29
CA GLY A 87 3.52 -19.70 -12.52
C GLY A 87 2.53 -20.69 -13.15
N LEU A 88 1.30 -20.75 -12.63
CA LEU A 88 0.22 -21.59 -13.19
C LEU A 88 -0.15 -21.16 -14.61
N SER A 89 -0.27 -19.86 -14.86
CA SER A 89 -0.51 -19.33 -16.20
C SER A 89 0.62 -19.71 -17.16
N GLY A 90 1.88 -19.68 -16.69
CA GLY A 90 3.05 -20.15 -17.43
C GLY A 90 2.99 -21.63 -17.81
N ILE A 91 2.53 -22.49 -16.91
CA ILE A 91 2.33 -23.93 -17.17
C ILE A 91 1.26 -24.12 -18.26
N VAL A 92 0.11 -23.45 -18.12
CA VAL A 92 -1.00 -23.53 -19.07
C VAL A 92 -0.55 -23.06 -20.45
N VAL A 93 0.04 -21.86 -20.55
CA VAL A 93 0.50 -21.30 -21.82
C VAL A 93 1.60 -22.16 -22.46
N ALA A 94 2.51 -22.73 -21.66
CA ALA A 94 3.53 -23.64 -22.17
C ALA A 94 2.97 -24.98 -22.70
N SER A 95 1.82 -25.42 -22.17
CA SER A 95 1.16 -26.65 -22.60
C SER A 95 0.38 -26.52 -23.91
N MET A 96 0.08 -25.29 -24.35
CA MET A 96 -0.69 -25.02 -25.56
C MET A 96 0.21 -25.01 -26.81
N PRO A 97 -0.26 -25.56 -27.95
CA PRO A 97 0.45 -25.45 -29.21
C PRO A 97 0.42 -23.99 -29.70
N TRP A 98 1.55 -23.29 -29.58
CA TRP A 98 1.63 -21.89 -29.99
C TRP A 98 1.59 -21.77 -31.52
N ARG A 99 0.76 -20.85 -32.04
CA ARG A 99 0.91 -20.25 -33.37
C ARG A 99 1.19 -18.77 -33.18
N SER A 100 2.36 -18.32 -33.61
CA SER A 100 2.69 -16.89 -33.59
C SER A 100 1.89 -16.19 -34.67
N PHE A 101 1.07 -15.20 -34.31
CA PHE A 101 0.40 -14.32 -35.27
C PHE A 101 1.37 -13.31 -35.92
N TYR A 102 2.59 -13.17 -35.38
CA TYR A 102 3.54 -12.12 -35.76
C TYR A 102 4.82 -12.59 -36.45
N HIS A 103 4.99 -13.88 -36.75
CA HIS A 103 6.18 -14.33 -37.49
C HIS A 103 5.87 -15.50 -38.42
N GLU A 104 5.83 -15.20 -39.72
CA GLU A 104 5.76 -16.17 -40.81
C GLU A 104 7.04 -17.01 -40.95
N ASN A 105 8.10 -16.70 -40.18
CA ASN A 105 9.43 -17.31 -40.31
C ASN A 105 10.01 -17.90 -39.00
N LEU A 106 9.23 -18.03 -37.92
CA LEU A 106 9.70 -18.79 -36.77
C LEU A 106 9.55 -20.28 -37.07
N THR A 107 10.67 -21.00 -37.16
CA THR A 107 10.68 -22.46 -37.30
C THR A 107 9.81 -23.07 -36.19
N SER A 108 8.99 -24.06 -36.52
CA SER A 108 8.12 -24.81 -35.59
C SER A 108 8.86 -25.33 -34.33
N LYS A 109 10.19 -25.44 -34.38
CA LYS A 109 11.09 -25.72 -33.25
C LYS A 109 11.17 -24.61 -32.18
N CYS A 110 10.90 -23.35 -32.52
CA CYS A 110 10.87 -22.24 -31.57
C CYS A 110 9.51 -22.07 -30.88
N LEU A 111 8.43 -22.60 -31.47
CA LEU A 111 7.06 -22.45 -30.98
C LEU A 111 6.59 -23.59 -30.07
N SER A 112 7.20 -24.78 -30.16
CA SER A 112 6.93 -25.87 -29.23
C SER A 112 8.00 -25.86 -28.14
N GLY A 113 7.67 -25.35 -26.95
CA GLY A 113 8.45 -25.57 -25.73
C GLY A 113 9.90 -25.05 -25.66
N GLY A 114 10.45 -24.45 -26.72
CA GLY A 114 11.87 -24.12 -26.84
C GLY A 114 12.65 -25.17 -27.66
N LEU A 115 13.91 -24.86 -28.00
CA LEU A 115 14.71 -25.69 -28.88
C LEU A 115 14.81 -27.14 -28.35
N HIS A 116 14.25 -28.09 -29.10
CA HIS A 116 14.21 -29.54 -28.80
C HIS A 116 13.30 -29.98 -27.64
N ARG A 117 12.32 -29.17 -27.21
CA ARG A 117 11.36 -29.58 -26.16
C ARG A 117 9.95 -29.67 -26.71
N SER A 118 9.17 -30.63 -26.23
CA SER A 118 7.72 -30.64 -26.48
C SER A 118 7.02 -29.65 -25.54
N ALA A 119 5.80 -29.22 -25.89
CA ALA A 119 4.95 -28.40 -25.04
C ALA A 119 4.76 -29.01 -23.64
N ALA A 120 4.53 -30.33 -23.57
CA ALA A 120 4.39 -31.05 -22.31
C ALA A 120 5.67 -30.99 -21.46
N VAL A 121 6.85 -31.16 -22.08
CA VAL A 121 8.14 -31.08 -21.38
C VAL A 121 8.37 -29.65 -20.86
N GLN A 122 8.06 -28.63 -21.66
CA GLN A 122 8.20 -27.24 -21.22
C GLN A 122 7.24 -26.88 -20.09
N ALA A 123 5.98 -27.33 -20.15
CA ALA A 123 5.03 -27.19 -19.04
C ALA A 123 5.54 -27.88 -17.77
N GLY A 124 6.15 -29.06 -17.90
CA GLY A 124 6.82 -29.77 -16.82
C GLY A 124 7.95 -28.95 -16.20
N TYR A 125 8.81 -28.31 -17.02
CA TYR A 125 9.85 -27.41 -16.51
C TYR A 125 9.30 -26.17 -15.81
N GLN A 126 8.20 -25.56 -16.30
CA GLN A 126 7.54 -24.44 -15.62
C GLN A 126 7.00 -24.87 -14.25
N CYS A 127 6.39 -26.05 -14.16
CA CYS A 127 5.91 -26.63 -12.90
C CYS A 127 7.06 -26.90 -11.93
N ALA A 128 8.12 -27.56 -12.39
CA ALA A 128 9.31 -27.81 -11.58
C ALA A 128 9.95 -26.50 -11.09
N GLY A 129 10.02 -25.47 -11.95
CA GLY A 129 10.52 -24.15 -11.60
C GLY A 129 9.68 -23.48 -10.50
N LEU A 130 8.35 -23.56 -10.59
CA LEU A 130 7.45 -23.01 -9.56
C LEU A 130 7.66 -23.71 -8.20
N ILE A 131 7.67 -25.05 -8.19
CA ILE A 131 7.87 -25.85 -6.97
C ILE A 131 9.24 -25.57 -6.36
N LEU A 132 10.29 -25.55 -7.18
CA LEU A 132 11.65 -25.26 -6.74
C LEU A 132 11.76 -23.86 -6.14
N THR A 133 11.15 -22.86 -6.79
CA THR A 133 11.13 -21.47 -6.28
C THR A 133 10.44 -21.38 -4.92
N LEU A 134 9.30 -22.04 -4.75
CA LEU A 134 8.59 -22.11 -3.47
C LEU A 134 9.43 -22.79 -2.38
N ALA A 135 10.06 -23.93 -2.70
CA ALA A 135 10.92 -24.65 -1.76
C ALA A 135 12.11 -23.80 -1.32
N MET A 136 12.80 -23.15 -2.28
CA MET A 136 13.93 -22.25 -1.99
C MET A 136 13.50 -21.03 -1.19
N ALA A 137 12.34 -20.44 -1.47
CA ALA A 137 11.82 -19.29 -0.72
C ALA A 137 11.49 -19.66 0.73
N ILE A 138 10.86 -20.82 0.96
CA ILE A 138 10.50 -21.29 2.31
C ILE A 138 11.77 -21.62 3.09
N VAL A 139 12.66 -22.44 2.54
CA VAL A 139 13.90 -22.84 3.24
C VAL A 139 14.80 -21.64 3.48
N GLY A 140 15.03 -20.82 2.45
CA GLY A 140 15.84 -19.62 2.56
C GLY A 140 15.26 -18.59 3.53
N GLY A 141 13.94 -18.38 3.50
CA GLY A 141 13.24 -17.49 4.43
C GLY A 141 13.33 -17.95 5.88
N LEU A 142 13.15 -19.25 6.14
CA LEU A 142 13.29 -19.83 7.49
C LEU A 142 14.72 -19.72 8.02
N LEU A 143 15.72 -20.06 7.20
CA LEU A 143 17.13 -19.93 7.58
C LEU A 143 17.50 -18.47 7.85
N THR A 144 17.06 -17.55 6.99
CA THR A 144 17.27 -16.11 7.18
C THR A 144 16.58 -15.62 8.45
N GLY A 145 15.35 -16.05 8.72
CA GLY A 145 14.62 -15.71 9.93
C GLY A 145 15.29 -16.20 11.21
N ILE A 146 15.86 -17.41 11.20
CA ILE A 146 16.66 -17.94 12.33
C ILE A 146 17.93 -17.10 12.51
N PHE A 147 18.63 -16.78 11.42
CA PHE A 147 19.83 -15.97 11.45
C PHE A 147 19.57 -14.55 12.00
N LEU A 148 18.48 -13.91 11.58
CA LEU A 148 18.09 -12.57 12.07
C LEU A 148 17.63 -12.57 13.54
N ARG A 149 17.37 -13.73 14.14
CA ARG A 149 17.05 -13.86 15.57
C ARG A 149 18.28 -13.95 16.48
N LEU A 150 19.49 -13.94 15.93
CA LEU A 150 20.71 -13.95 16.73
C LEU A 150 20.84 -12.63 17.53
N PRO A 151 21.30 -12.67 18.80
CA PRO A 151 21.34 -11.51 19.70
C PRO A 151 22.39 -10.45 19.34
N ILE A 152 23.07 -10.62 18.21
CA ILE A 152 24.00 -9.65 17.61
C ILE A 152 23.28 -8.58 16.79
N PHE A 153 22.01 -8.81 16.42
CA PHE A 153 21.18 -7.83 15.73
C PHE A 153 20.31 -7.07 16.72
N ALA A 154 20.21 -5.76 16.56
CA ALA A 154 19.30 -4.94 17.36
C ALA A 154 17.86 -5.20 16.90
N THR A 155 17.04 -5.73 17.80
CA THR A 155 15.60 -5.87 17.59
C THR A 155 14.88 -4.84 18.46
N PRO A 156 14.01 -3.99 17.89
CA PRO A 156 13.20 -3.09 18.69
C PRO A 156 12.24 -3.88 19.60
N ASP A 157 11.92 -3.30 20.76
CA ASP A 157 10.90 -3.83 21.65
C ASP A 157 9.53 -3.84 20.94
N ASN A 158 8.65 -4.76 21.32
CA ASN A 158 7.36 -4.94 20.64
C ASN A 158 6.50 -3.66 20.60
N ASP A 159 6.63 -2.82 21.62
CA ASP A 159 5.87 -1.57 21.76
C ASP A 159 6.41 -0.43 20.89
N SER A 160 7.56 -0.66 20.23
CA SER A 160 8.27 0.32 19.42
C SER A 160 8.30 -0.02 17.93
N TYR A 161 7.53 -1.04 17.51
CA TYR A 161 7.35 -1.32 16.09
C TYR A 161 6.64 -0.18 15.38
N PHE A 162 7.12 0.15 14.18
CA PHE A 162 6.61 1.23 13.32
C PHE A 162 6.77 2.65 13.91
N ASP A 163 7.66 2.82 14.90
CA ASP A 163 8.06 4.12 15.43
C ASP A 163 9.36 4.60 14.78
N ASP A 164 9.27 5.65 13.97
CA ASP A 164 10.41 6.25 13.29
C ASP A 164 11.40 6.91 14.26
N SER A 165 10.96 7.32 15.46
CA SER A 165 11.80 8.04 16.43
C SER A 165 13.00 7.23 16.94
N LEU A 166 12.94 5.90 16.83
CA LEU A 166 14.06 5.02 17.18
C LEU A 166 15.27 5.19 16.25
N ASN A 167 15.02 5.47 14.97
CA ASN A 167 16.06 5.51 13.94
C ASN A 167 16.25 6.92 13.36
N TRP A 168 15.28 7.81 13.54
CA TRP A 168 15.24 9.13 12.93
C TRP A 168 14.97 10.22 13.96
N HIS A 169 15.55 11.40 13.71
CA HIS A 169 15.16 12.60 14.45
C HIS A 169 13.81 13.10 13.93
N VAL A 170 12.79 13.02 14.79
CA VAL A 170 11.44 13.49 14.46
C VAL A 170 11.25 14.96 14.86
N PRO A 171 10.37 15.72 14.16
CA PRO A 171 10.00 17.07 14.57
C PRO A 171 9.47 17.12 16.00
N ARG A 172 9.77 18.20 16.73
CA ARG A 172 9.42 18.31 18.17
C ARG A 172 7.91 18.40 18.44
N ASP A 173 7.15 18.80 17.43
CA ASP A 173 5.70 18.89 17.40
C ASP A 173 5.03 17.61 16.86
N PHE A 174 5.81 16.60 16.49
CA PHE A 174 5.28 15.29 16.12
C PHE A 174 4.70 14.58 17.34
N VAL A 175 3.37 14.59 17.44
CA VAL A 175 2.65 13.78 18.43
C VAL A 175 2.27 12.48 17.75
N ALA A 176 2.94 11.38 18.10
CA ALA A 176 2.54 10.06 17.64
C ALA A 176 1.07 9.82 18.00
N GLU A 177 0.27 9.34 17.04
CA GLU A 177 -1.18 9.19 17.20
C GLU A 177 -1.55 8.27 18.38
N ASP A 178 -0.68 7.28 18.65
CA ASP A 178 -0.82 6.30 19.73
C ASP A 178 -0.30 6.80 21.09
N SER A 179 0.28 8.00 21.15
CA SER A 179 0.70 8.61 22.42
C SER A 179 -0.52 9.01 23.26
N ALA A 180 -0.37 9.04 24.58
CA ALA A 180 -1.43 9.47 25.49
C ALA A 180 -1.95 10.89 25.13
N LEU A 181 -1.07 11.76 24.63
CA LEU A 181 -1.43 13.08 24.15
C LEU A 181 -2.18 13.04 22.80
N GLY A 182 -1.76 12.17 21.87
CA GLY A 182 -2.45 11.94 20.60
C GLY A 182 -3.88 11.42 20.80
N SER A 183 -4.05 10.44 21.68
CA SER A 183 -5.36 9.92 22.08
C SER A 183 -6.22 10.99 22.74
N LEU A 184 -5.64 11.81 23.62
CA LEU A 184 -6.36 12.91 24.27
C LEU A 184 -6.81 13.97 23.25
N ILE A 185 -5.94 14.38 22.32
CA ILE A 185 -6.25 15.34 21.25
C ILE A 185 -7.37 14.79 20.35
N LYS A 186 -7.30 13.51 19.96
CA LYS A 186 -8.33 12.85 19.14
C LYS A 186 -9.69 12.81 19.83
N ASN A 187 -9.71 12.58 21.14
CA ASN A 187 -10.94 12.58 21.95
C ASN A 187 -11.48 14.00 22.22
N LEU A 188 -10.62 15.02 22.25
CA LEU A 188 -10.99 16.42 22.50
C LEU A 188 -11.37 17.20 21.24
N LEU A 189 -10.91 16.79 20.06
CA LEU A 189 -11.19 17.45 18.77
C LEU A 189 -11.95 16.54 17.77
N PRO A 190 -13.08 15.91 18.14
CA PRO A 190 -13.80 15.04 17.21
C PRO A 190 -14.46 15.78 16.03
N ASN A 191 -14.63 17.11 16.10
CA ASN A 191 -15.52 17.87 15.19
C ASN A 191 -14.89 19.04 14.42
N GLN A 192 -13.56 19.22 14.38
CA GLN A 192 -12.96 20.29 13.55
C GLN A 192 -12.72 19.88 12.08
N MET A 193 -13.12 18.68 11.67
CA MET A 193 -13.16 18.24 10.27
C MET A 193 -14.57 18.33 9.65
N GLN A 194 -15.43 19.24 10.13
CA GLN A 194 -16.51 19.74 9.27
C GLN A 194 -15.91 20.89 8.45
N LEU A 195 -15.55 20.58 7.20
CA LEU A 195 -15.27 21.58 6.19
C LEU A 195 -16.45 22.57 6.20
N GLU A 196 -16.20 23.85 6.47
CA GLU A 196 -17.17 24.89 6.15
C GLU A 196 -17.40 24.83 4.63
N GLU A 197 -18.57 24.32 4.21
CA GLU A 197 -19.02 24.51 2.83
C GLU A 197 -19.18 26.01 2.60
N ASN A 198 -18.22 26.61 1.90
CA ASN A 198 -18.35 27.95 1.38
C ASN A 198 -19.46 27.94 0.31
N PRO A 199 -20.57 28.70 0.44
CA PRO A 199 -21.74 28.60 -0.45
C PRO A 199 -21.54 29.02 -1.92
N GLN A 200 -20.30 29.16 -2.40
CA GLN A 200 -19.99 29.60 -3.77
C GLN A 200 -19.02 28.70 -4.55
N GLN A 201 -18.91 27.41 -4.23
CA GLN A 201 -18.15 26.47 -5.06
C GLN A 201 -19.02 25.97 -6.22
N THR A 202 -18.70 26.41 -7.44
CA THR A 202 -19.40 25.98 -8.65
C THR A 202 -19.01 24.55 -9.01
N ASN A 203 -20.02 23.66 -9.10
CA ASN A 203 -19.87 22.26 -9.49
C ASN A 203 -19.29 22.12 -10.91
N ASN A 204 -18.00 21.83 -11.02
CA ASN A 204 -17.39 21.30 -12.24
C ASN A 204 -16.92 19.85 -11.99
N PRO A 205 -17.51 18.84 -12.64
CA PRO A 205 -17.25 17.42 -12.34
C PRO A 205 -15.86 16.90 -12.76
N ASN A 206 -14.99 17.75 -13.34
CA ASN A 206 -13.69 17.34 -13.89
C ASN A 206 -12.46 17.95 -13.17
N THR A 207 -12.62 18.54 -11.99
CA THR A 207 -11.50 19.09 -11.22
C THR A 207 -11.24 18.26 -9.97
N ILE A 208 -10.01 17.75 -9.80
CA ILE A 208 -9.54 17.25 -8.50
C ILE A 208 -9.22 18.48 -7.66
N GLU A 209 -10.01 18.71 -6.60
CA GLU A 209 -9.72 19.76 -5.63
C GLU A 209 -8.49 19.38 -4.81
N VAL A 210 -7.37 20.06 -5.07
CA VAL A 210 -6.22 20.04 -4.17
C VAL A 210 -6.59 20.89 -2.97
N ILE A 211 -6.99 20.24 -1.87
CA ILE A 211 -7.20 20.89 -0.58
C ILE A 211 -5.85 21.44 -0.13
N GLN A 212 -5.63 22.74 -0.33
CA GLN A 212 -4.52 23.46 0.27
C GLN A 212 -4.85 23.62 1.75
N GLU A 213 -4.15 22.88 2.61
CA GLU A 213 -4.25 22.98 4.05
C GLU A 213 -3.82 24.39 4.49
N LYS A 214 -4.81 25.25 4.77
CA LYS A 214 -4.55 26.54 5.40
C LYS A 214 -4.31 26.28 6.88
N THR A 215 -3.06 26.06 7.27
CA THR A 215 -2.68 25.90 8.67
C THR A 215 -3.25 27.08 9.48
N PRO A 216 -4.17 26.86 10.44
CA PRO A 216 -4.58 27.93 11.33
C PRO A 216 -3.38 28.32 12.17
N ARG A 217 -3.14 29.63 12.31
CA ARG A 217 -2.12 30.18 13.18
C ARG A 217 -2.39 29.65 14.61
N GLN A 218 -1.61 28.67 15.06
CA GLN A 218 -1.78 28.00 16.34
C GLN A 218 -1.83 29.05 17.46
N SER A 219 -2.94 29.12 18.20
CA SER A 219 -2.93 29.73 19.52
C SER A 219 -2.12 28.83 20.43
N ILE A 220 -0.91 29.28 20.79
CA ILE A 220 -0.04 28.62 21.76
C ILE A 220 -0.82 28.49 23.07
N ILE A 221 -1.26 27.27 23.40
CA ILE A 221 -1.72 26.95 24.74
C ILE A 221 -0.45 26.60 25.54
N THR A 222 0.10 27.60 26.22
CA THR A 222 1.15 27.36 27.23
C THR A 222 0.50 26.72 28.45
N VAL A 223 0.54 25.39 28.56
CA VAL A 223 0.24 24.71 29.83
C VAL A 223 1.48 24.84 30.72
N SER A 224 1.48 25.87 31.55
CA SER A 224 2.50 26.03 32.58
C SER A 224 2.29 24.95 33.65
N ARG A 225 3.32 24.13 33.89
CA ARG A 225 3.41 23.22 35.04
C ARG A 225 3.62 24.05 36.33
N HIS A 226 2.62 24.79 36.77
CA HIS A 226 2.60 25.29 38.15
C HIS A 226 1.18 25.47 38.70
N SER A 227 1.03 25.02 39.94
CA SER A 227 -0.14 25.08 40.83
C SER A 227 -1.26 24.07 40.61
N ILE A 228 -1.02 22.88 41.16
CA ILE A 228 -2.00 22.28 42.08
C ILE A 228 -2.07 23.22 43.29
N GLU A 229 -3.08 24.09 43.35
CA GLU A 229 -3.75 24.55 44.58
C GLU A 229 -4.70 25.73 44.28
N SER A 230 -5.95 25.55 44.73
CA SER A 230 -6.83 26.59 45.28
C SER A 230 -7.44 27.67 44.36
N SER A 231 -8.74 27.48 44.11
CA SER A 231 -9.84 28.47 44.23
C SER A 231 -9.94 29.68 43.28
N SER A 232 -11.13 29.74 42.65
CA SER A 232 -11.86 30.93 42.14
C SER A 232 -11.22 31.79 41.05
N LEU A 233 -11.73 31.71 39.82
CA LEU A 233 -11.34 32.57 38.70
C LEU A 233 -12.51 33.43 38.20
N HIS A 234 -12.37 34.72 38.46
CA HIS A 234 -13.06 35.83 37.80
C HIS A 234 -12.52 35.98 36.37
N LEU A 235 -13.42 36.09 35.39
CA LEU A 235 -13.10 36.27 33.97
C LEU A 235 -12.75 37.73 33.68
N SER A 236 -11.57 38.00 33.11
CA SER A 236 -11.23 39.31 32.53
C SER A 236 -10.61 39.10 31.14
N GLN A 237 -11.28 39.61 30.10
CA GLN A 237 -10.80 39.60 28.72
C GLN A 237 -10.14 40.95 28.41
N SER A 238 -8.89 40.94 27.94
CA SER A 238 -8.23 42.12 27.37
C SER A 238 -7.93 41.88 25.88
N LYS A 239 -8.50 42.71 25.00
CA LYS A 239 -8.09 42.85 23.58
C LYS A 239 -6.79 43.66 23.48
N PRO A 240 -6.00 43.44 22.41
CA PRO A 240 -5.31 44.58 21.81
C PRO A 240 -5.41 44.69 20.27
N ASP A 241 -5.05 45.88 19.84
CA ASP A 241 -5.43 46.64 18.65
C ASP A 241 -4.91 46.21 17.27
N GLN A 242 -5.65 46.69 16.26
CA GLN A 242 -5.25 46.82 14.86
C GLN A 242 -4.13 47.86 14.68
N SER A 243 -3.04 47.51 14.01
CA SER A 243 -2.27 48.49 13.23
C SER A 243 -1.47 47.82 12.10
N ASN A 244 -1.49 48.49 10.94
CA ASN A 244 -0.95 48.13 9.64
C ASN A 244 0.58 47.98 9.61
N ALA A 245 1.10 47.03 8.82
CA ALA A 245 2.34 47.22 8.07
C ALA A 245 2.40 46.29 6.84
N THR A 246 2.42 46.92 5.68
CA THR A 246 2.66 46.41 4.32
C THR A 246 4.14 46.05 4.08
N SER A 247 4.42 44.96 3.36
CA SER A 247 5.40 44.89 2.24
C SER A 247 5.38 43.51 1.54
N PRO A 248 5.49 43.44 0.20
CA PRO A 248 5.48 42.20 -0.56
C PRO A 248 6.90 41.63 -0.76
N VAL A 249 7.08 40.31 -0.67
CA VAL A 249 8.28 39.65 -1.17
C VAL A 249 7.88 38.78 -2.37
N LEU A 250 8.24 39.30 -3.54
CA LEU A 250 8.28 38.61 -4.83
C LEU A 250 9.33 37.49 -4.75
N PHE A 251 8.97 36.27 -5.11
CA PHE A 251 9.95 35.33 -5.66
C PHE A 251 9.34 34.59 -6.84
N THR A 252 9.77 35.02 -8.02
CA THR A 252 9.59 34.34 -9.29
C THR A 252 10.57 33.17 -9.37
N GLN A 253 10.11 31.98 -9.73
CA GLN A 253 10.94 31.06 -10.52
C GLN A 253 10.07 30.26 -11.48
N ARG A 254 10.36 30.46 -12.78
CA ARG A 254 9.96 29.59 -13.88
C ARG A 254 10.79 28.31 -13.81
N LEU A 255 10.14 27.16 -13.94
CA LEU A 255 10.25 26.24 -15.07
C LEU A 255 9.04 25.30 -15.02
#